data_AF-A0A2J6QKQ3-F1
#
_entry.id   AF-A0A2J6QKQ3-F1
#
_cell.length_a   1.000
_cell.length_b   1.000
_cell.length_c   1.000
_cell.angle_alpha   90.00
_cell.angle_beta   90.00
_cell.angle_gamma   90.00
#
_symmetry.space_group_name_H-M   'P 1'
#
loop_
_entity.id
_entity.type
_entity.pdbx_description
1 polymer ?
#
loop_
_entity_poly.entity_id
_entity_poly.type
_entity_poly.pdbx_seq_one_letter_code
_entity_poly.pdbx_strand_id
1 'polypeptide(L)'
;MEIVACHCLKCKAKLGRFRNSWNGIGNTYFSPVHPPLSVVGFESTGDVYEAAQGSQIEDSLLQDLACAACQHVLGLRCDSAPDGHLLQQNQLILRLVEMSVISEGSGTNAKISLMKSYPLTSSSVRARTQSVSRRASTPKPPRLLPSISRTPVAISRQATPAMTPPQVDVTIFKSWAETAFNAQKQDIDRLSGSVDRIERDMQILRNFMEETRTELDSNRHLQDNKTEEGLANVRGELDTLRQQVNAEPRPVSMESFELSNRSLDIIAQDVQLVSRKVDEVDELKREFLKHALLHSRTRHRALWTKQPTFLLHFLRVVLQKARPILLGSHRPTSERLGLDASETMMSSMRTNSAHMVNY
;
A
#
# COMPACT_ATOMS: atom_id res chain seq x y z
N MET A 1 -8.55 -18.05 29.03
CA MET A 1 -7.76 -16.95 28.43
C MET A 1 -8.24 -15.65 29.03
N GLU A 2 -7.30 -14.83 29.51
CA GLU A 2 -7.59 -13.49 30.03
C GLU A 2 -8.12 -12.57 28.93
N ILE A 3 -9.03 -11.67 29.28
CA ILE A 3 -9.51 -10.59 28.39
C ILE A 3 -8.79 -9.31 28.78
N VAL A 4 -8.29 -8.60 27.77
CA VAL A 4 -7.61 -7.32 27.93
C VAL A 4 -8.35 -6.22 27.16
N ALA A 5 -8.41 -5.04 27.76
CA ALA A 5 -8.89 -3.82 27.14
C ALA A 5 -7.70 -2.95 26.74
N CYS A 6 -7.61 -2.62 25.46
CA CYS A 6 -6.59 -1.73 24.92
C CYS A 6 -7.10 -0.29 24.95
N HIS A 7 -6.27 0.63 25.45
CA HIS A 7 -6.55 2.06 25.46
C HIS A 7 -5.42 2.81 24.76
N CYS A 8 -5.75 3.92 24.09
CA CYS A 8 -4.75 4.77 23.45
C CYS A 8 -3.83 5.37 24.51
N LEU A 9 -2.51 5.25 24.36
CA LEU A 9 -1.59 5.79 25.35
C LEU A 9 -1.68 7.32 25.46
N LYS A 10 -2.04 7.99 24.36
CA LYS A 10 -2.09 9.45 24.22
C LYS A 10 -3.34 10.10 24.82
N CYS A 11 -4.53 9.63 24.46
CA CYS A 11 -5.81 10.21 24.92
C CYS A 11 -6.59 9.33 25.89
N LYS A 12 -6.09 8.13 26.21
CA LYS A 12 -6.72 7.12 27.09
C LYS A 12 -8.08 6.60 26.61
N ALA A 13 -8.52 6.96 25.40
CA ALA A 13 -9.74 6.42 24.81
C ALA A 13 -9.67 4.90 24.67
N LYS A 14 -10.77 4.20 24.97
CA LYS A 14 -10.89 2.75 24.81
C LYS A 14 -10.92 2.39 23.33
N LEU A 15 -9.99 1.54 22.92
CA LEU A 15 -9.82 1.15 21.52
C LEU A 15 -10.59 -0.12 21.18
N GLY A 16 -10.48 -1.13 22.04
CA GLY A 16 -11.10 -2.42 21.83
C GLY A 16 -10.83 -3.40 22.95
N ARG A 17 -11.48 -4.57 22.85
CA ARG A 17 -11.34 -5.70 23.78
C ARG A 17 -10.83 -6.91 23.02
N PHE A 18 -9.84 -7.58 23.59
CA PHE A 18 -9.14 -8.69 22.95
C PHE A 18 -8.92 -9.83 23.94
N ARG A 19 -8.83 -11.06 23.42
CA ARG A 19 -8.23 -12.16 24.19
C ARG A 19 -6.72 -11.90 24.27
N ASN A 20 -6.11 -12.07 25.43
CA ASN A 20 -4.68 -11.84 25.62
C ASN A 20 -3.88 -12.99 24.96
N SER A 21 -3.82 -12.99 23.63
CA SER A 21 -3.12 -13.98 22.81
C SER A 21 -2.77 -13.33 21.49
N TRP A 22 -1.48 -13.09 21.26
CA TRP A 22 -0.98 -12.23 20.19
C TRP A 22 0.09 -12.95 19.36
N ASN A 23 0.12 -12.69 18.06
CA ASN A 23 1.23 -13.03 17.18
C ASN A 23 2.10 -11.79 16.95
N GLY A 24 3.40 -11.90 17.17
CA GLY A 24 4.37 -10.85 16.85
C GLY A 24 4.68 -10.84 15.36
N ILE A 25 4.69 -9.66 14.75
CA ILE A 25 5.05 -9.44 13.36
C ILE A 25 6.21 -8.44 13.36
N GLY A 26 7.40 -8.92 13.00
CA GLY A 26 8.64 -8.18 13.21
C GLY A 26 8.93 -7.95 14.69
N ASN A 27 9.43 -6.77 15.02
CA ASN A 27 9.87 -6.44 16.38
C ASN A 27 8.88 -5.58 17.17
N THR A 28 7.97 -4.89 16.49
CA THR A 28 7.15 -3.80 17.08
C THR A 28 5.66 -3.97 16.90
N TYR A 29 5.22 -4.89 16.03
CA TYR A 29 3.81 -5.08 15.72
C TYR A 29 3.28 -6.40 16.25
N PHE A 30 2.00 -6.39 16.59
CA PHE A 30 1.29 -7.54 17.13
C PHE A 30 -0.09 -7.66 16.49
N SER A 31 -0.45 -8.86 16.06
CA SER A 31 -1.80 -9.18 15.62
C SER A 31 -2.51 -10.04 16.67
N PRO A 32 -3.80 -9.82 16.96
CA PRO A 32 -4.55 -10.73 17.80
C PRO A 32 -4.69 -12.09 17.11
N VAL A 33 -4.54 -13.18 17.86
CA VAL A 33 -4.69 -14.56 17.34
C VAL A 33 -6.15 -14.90 17.10
N HIS A 34 -7.04 -14.30 17.88
CA HIS A 34 -8.48 -14.50 17.79
C HIS A 34 -9.16 -13.22 17.31
N PRO A 35 -10.35 -13.33 16.68
CA PRO A 35 -11.15 -12.16 16.35
C PRO A 35 -11.35 -11.26 17.58
N PRO A 36 -11.22 -9.93 17.42
CA PRO A 36 -11.47 -8.99 18.50
C PRO A 36 -12.88 -9.15 19.08
N LEU A 37 -13.01 -8.98 20.40
CA LEU A 37 -14.32 -9.02 21.07
C LEU A 37 -15.09 -7.72 20.85
N SER A 38 -14.38 -6.59 20.76
CA SER A 38 -14.92 -5.31 20.32
C SER A 38 -13.84 -4.43 19.73
N VAL A 39 -14.19 -3.66 18.69
CA VAL A 39 -13.33 -2.71 17.99
C VAL A 39 -14.15 -1.43 17.83
N VAL A 40 -13.90 -0.42 18.65
CA VAL A 40 -14.73 0.80 18.69
C VAL A 40 -13.93 2.09 18.58
N GLY A 41 -12.65 2.07 18.95
CA GLY A 41 -11.79 3.26 18.96
C GLY A 41 -10.72 3.28 17.89
N PHE A 42 -10.80 2.41 16.89
CA PHE A 42 -9.90 2.39 15.74
C PHE A 42 -10.59 2.94 14.50
N GLU A 43 -9.82 3.69 13.70
CA GLU A 43 -10.25 4.27 12.44
C GLU A 43 -9.14 4.07 11.40
N SER A 44 -9.51 3.66 10.20
CA SER A 44 -8.60 3.63 9.04
C SER A 44 -8.29 5.07 8.62
N THR A 45 -7.01 5.41 8.45
CA THR A 45 -6.58 6.73 7.99
C THR A 45 -5.56 6.61 6.86
N GLY A 46 -5.53 7.61 5.97
CA GLY A 46 -4.59 7.66 4.85
C GLY A 46 -4.91 6.70 3.71
N ASP A 47 -4.02 6.72 2.71
CA ASP A 47 -4.13 5.89 1.52
C ASP A 47 -3.69 4.45 1.80
N VAL A 48 -4.20 3.53 0.99
CA VAL A 48 -3.77 2.13 0.99
C VAL A 48 -2.46 2.03 0.21
N TYR A 49 -1.45 1.39 0.78
CA TYR A 49 -0.12 1.26 0.19
C TYR A 49 0.41 -0.17 0.29
N GLU A 50 1.32 -0.53 -0.62
CA GLU A 50 1.96 -1.85 -0.63
C GLU A 50 2.96 -1.99 0.51
N ALA A 51 2.97 -3.17 1.13
CA ALA A 51 3.96 -3.52 2.13
C ALA A 51 5.38 -3.49 1.54
N ALA A 52 6.38 -3.35 2.43
CA ALA A 52 7.77 -3.23 2.02
C ALA A 52 8.25 -4.44 1.21
N GLN A 53 8.90 -4.17 0.08
CA GLN A 53 9.52 -5.18 -0.77
C GLN A 53 10.58 -5.99 -0.03
N GLY A 54 10.70 -7.28 -0.36
CA GLY A 54 11.63 -8.21 0.28
C GLY A 54 11.23 -8.65 1.71
N SER A 55 10.04 -8.27 2.17
CA SER A 55 9.50 -8.68 3.47
C SER A 55 8.55 -9.88 3.34
N GLN A 56 8.33 -10.62 4.43
CA GLN A 56 7.36 -11.73 4.43
C GLN A 56 5.89 -11.31 4.22
N ILE A 57 5.63 -10.01 4.17
CA ILE A 57 4.31 -9.44 3.96
C ILE A 57 4.25 -8.60 2.68
N GLU A 58 5.25 -8.74 1.80
CA GLU A 58 5.27 -8.15 0.46
C GLU A 58 3.97 -8.44 -0.31
N ASP A 59 3.63 -7.62 -1.30
CA ASP A 59 2.39 -7.72 -2.07
C ASP A 59 1.08 -7.60 -1.26
N SER A 60 1.16 -7.35 0.05
CA SER A 60 0.00 -7.09 0.89
C SER A 60 -0.31 -5.59 0.90
N LEU A 61 -1.59 -5.24 0.81
CA LEU A 61 -2.06 -3.87 0.88
C LEU A 61 -2.34 -3.49 2.34
N LEU A 62 -1.68 -2.43 2.80
CA LEU A 62 -1.74 -1.95 4.18
C LEU A 62 -2.33 -0.54 4.21
N GLN A 63 -3.05 -0.24 5.28
CA GLN A 63 -3.57 1.09 5.57
C GLN A 63 -3.24 1.46 7.01
N ASP A 64 -2.92 2.72 7.26
CA ASP A 64 -2.68 3.20 8.62
C ASP A 64 -3.96 3.07 9.47
N LEU A 65 -3.78 2.63 10.72
CA LEU A 65 -4.85 2.52 11.70
C LEU A 65 -4.59 3.50 12.84
N ALA A 66 -5.51 4.45 13.02
CA ALA A 66 -5.42 5.50 14.02
C ALA A 66 -6.47 5.37 15.12
N CYS A 67 -6.26 6.10 16.20
CA CYS A 67 -7.24 6.28 17.26
C CYS A 67 -8.35 7.23 16.78
N ALA A 68 -9.60 6.75 16.73
CA ALA A 68 -10.76 7.54 16.30
C ALA A 68 -10.95 8.84 17.11
N ALA A 69 -10.48 8.87 18.37
CA ALA A 69 -10.64 10.02 19.25
C ALA A 69 -9.56 11.10 19.08
N CYS A 70 -8.33 10.75 18.70
CA CYS A 70 -7.20 11.71 18.69
C CYS A 70 -6.30 11.65 17.46
N GLN A 71 -6.65 10.79 16.50
CA GLN A 71 -5.95 10.57 15.23
C GLN A 71 -4.46 10.20 15.40
N HIS A 72 -4.10 9.60 16.53
CA HIS A 72 -2.75 9.04 16.73
C HIS A 72 -2.65 7.70 16.03
N VAL A 73 -1.62 7.49 15.20
CA VAL A 73 -1.39 6.21 14.50
C VAL A 73 -0.98 5.14 15.50
N LEU A 74 -1.72 4.04 15.49
CA LEU A 74 -1.68 2.97 16.48
C LEU A 74 -1.26 1.63 15.87
N GLY A 75 -1.21 1.53 14.55
CA GLY A 75 -0.90 0.30 13.85
C GLY A 75 -1.28 0.40 12.39
N LEU A 76 -1.51 -0.76 11.80
CA LEU A 76 -1.89 -0.96 10.41
C LEU A 76 -3.10 -1.88 10.34
N ARG A 77 -3.86 -1.77 9.27
CA ARG A 77 -4.88 -2.74 8.86
C ARG A 77 -4.46 -3.32 7.52
N CYS A 78 -4.53 -4.64 7.40
CA CYS A 78 -4.38 -5.29 6.11
C CYS A 78 -5.68 -5.13 5.33
N ASP A 79 -5.65 -4.41 4.20
CA ASP A 79 -6.81 -4.25 3.32
C ASP A 79 -7.03 -5.50 2.47
N SER A 80 -5.94 -5.99 1.84
CA SER A 80 -5.90 -7.26 1.14
C SER A 80 -4.52 -7.90 1.24
N ALA A 81 -4.46 -9.23 1.11
CA ALA A 81 -3.23 -9.99 1.02
C ALA A 81 -3.42 -11.14 0.02
N PRO A 82 -2.35 -11.61 -0.63
CA PRO A 82 -2.39 -12.79 -1.50
C PRO A 82 -2.88 -14.05 -0.77
N ASP A 83 -3.38 -15.04 -1.51
CA ASP A 83 -3.77 -16.31 -0.92
C ASP A 83 -2.55 -17.04 -0.33
N GLY A 84 -2.68 -17.57 0.89
CA GLY A 84 -1.60 -18.26 1.59
C GLY A 84 -0.57 -17.34 2.28
N HIS A 85 -0.78 -16.02 2.26
CA HIS A 85 0.08 -15.08 2.97
C HIS A 85 -0.04 -15.17 4.50
N LEU A 86 0.95 -14.62 5.19
CA LEU A 86 0.94 -14.51 6.66
C LEU A 86 -0.22 -13.64 7.17
N LEU A 87 -0.58 -12.62 6.39
CA LEU A 87 -1.65 -11.68 6.71
C LEU A 87 -2.97 -12.11 6.08
N GLN A 88 -4.06 -11.78 6.74
CA GLN A 88 -5.43 -11.97 6.29
C GLN A 88 -6.11 -10.62 6.03
N GLN A 89 -7.08 -10.62 5.13
CA GLN A 89 -7.91 -9.44 4.88
C GLN A 89 -8.55 -8.93 6.17
N ASN A 90 -8.52 -7.60 6.37
CA ASN A 90 -9.01 -6.88 7.54
C ASN A 90 -8.31 -7.23 8.86
N GLN A 91 -7.15 -7.87 8.82
CA GLN A 91 -6.37 -8.16 10.03
C GLN A 91 -5.79 -6.88 10.65
N LEU A 92 -5.92 -6.76 11.96
CA LEU A 92 -5.36 -5.66 12.74
C LEU A 92 -3.92 -5.95 13.15
N ILE A 93 -3.01 -5.04 12.82
CA ILE A 93 -1.57 -5.13 13.10
C ILE A 93 -1.20 -3.96 14.00
N LEU A 94 -1.20 -4.18 15.32
CA LEU A 94 -1.19 -3.13 16.33
C LEU A 94 0.21 -2.90 16.92
N ARG A 95 0.57 -1.62 17.14
CA ARG A 95 1.75 -1.23 17.92
C ARG A 95 1.38 -1.14 19.39
N LEU A 96 1.44 -2.25 20.12
CA LEU A 96 1.04 -2.30 21.53
C LEU A 96 1.84 -1.34 22.44
N VAL A 97 3.05 -0.94 22.03
CA VAL A 97 3.86 0.10 22.72
C VAL A 97 3.20 1.48 22.74
N GLU A 98 2.30 1.76 21.80
CA GLU A 98 1.51 2.99 21.73
C GLU A 98 0.15 2.86 22.44
N MET A 99 -0.05 1.77 23.19
CA MET A 99 -1.29 1.47 23.90
C MET A 99 -1.01 1.05 25.35
N SER A 100 -1.99 1.26 26.23
CA SER A 100 -2.02 0.60 27.53
C SER A 100 -2.94 -0.62 27.45
N VAL A 101 -2.40 -1.80 27.74
CA VAL A 101 -3.11 -3.08 27.75
C VAL A 101 -3.47 -3.40 29.19
N ILE A 102 -4.76 -3.35 29.53
CA ILE A 102 -5.25 -3.51 30.90
C ILE A 102 -6.05 -4.80 30.98
N SER A 103 -5.75 -5.65 31.98
CA SER A 103 -6.56 -6.83 32.28
C SER A 103 -7.94 -6.42 32.75
N GLU A 104 -9.00 -6.98 32.17
CA GLU A 104 -10.36 -6.71 32.67
C GLU A 104 -10.62 -7.39 34.02
N GLY A 105 -9.88 -8.45 34.36
CA GLY A 105 -10.03 -9.16 35.63
C GLY A 105 -9.36 -8.44 36.80
N SER A 106 -8.12 -7.96 36.61
CA SER A 106 -7.36 -7.29 37.68
C SER A 106 -7.41 -5.76 37.63
N GLY A 107 -7.79 -5.16 36.49
CA GLY A 107 -7.72 -3.71 36.28
C GLY A 107 -6.29 -3.15 36.17
N THR A 108 -5.27 -4.01 36.18
CA THR A 108 -3.86 -3.63 36.09
C THR A 108 -3.29 -3.85 34.69
N ASN A 109 -2.11 -3.28 34.42
CA ASN A 109 -1.42 -3.52 33.15
C ASN A 109 -1.14 -5.01 32.97
N ALA A 110 -1.68 -5.59 31.90
CA ALA A 110 -1.52 -7.00 31.59
C ALA A 110 -0.20 -7.24 30.86
N LYS A 111 0.50 -8.32 31.22
CA LYS A 111 1.62 -8.83 30.42
C LYS A 111 1.03 -9.49 29.16
N ILE A 112 1.48 -9.06 27.98
CA ILE A 112 1.02 -9.64 26.72
C ILE A 112 1.47 -11.10 26.60
N SER A 113 0.56 -11.98 26.16
CA SER A 113 0.88 -13.38 25.89
C SER A 113 1.20 -13.57 24.41
N LEU A 114 2.48 -13.76 24.08
CA LEU A 114 2.96 -13.95 22.71
C LEU A 114 2.91 -15.43 22.33
N MET A 115 2.18 -15.76 21.26
CA MET A 115 2.00 -17.14 20.78
C MET A 115 3.03 -17.52 19.72
N LYS A 116 3.12 -16.73 18.65
CA LYS A 116 4.10 -16.92 17.57
C LYS A 116 4.76 -15.59 17.23
N SER A 117 5.99 -15.64 16.72
CA SER A 117 6.71 -14.46 16.25
C SER A 117 7.21 -14.70 14.82
N TYR A 118 6.88 -13.78 13.93
CA TYR A 118 7.19 -13.84 12.51
C TYR A 118 8.18 -12.74 12.14
N PRO A 119 9.43 -13.06 11.78
CA PRO A 119 10.39 -12.05 11.37
C PRO A 119 10.00 -11.45 10.02
N LEU A 120 10.07 -10.12 9.88
CA LEU A 120 9.74 -9.45 8.61
C LEU A 120 10.84 -9.60 7.55
N THR A 121 12.10 -9.76 7.96
CA THR A 121 13.23 -9.95 7.03
C THR A 121 13.28 -11.40 6.55
N SER A 122 13.25 -11.63 5.24
CA SER A 122 13.59 -12.92 4.65
C SER A 122 15.01 -13.33 5.06
N SER A 123 15.19 -14.60 5.43
CA SER A 123 16.48 -15.14 5.87
C SER A 123 17.55 -15.13 4.76
N SER A 124 17.16 -14.97 3.50
CA SER A 124 18.08 -14.90 2.35
C SER A 124 18.98 -13.66 2.36
N VAL A 125 18.58 -12.56 3.00
CA VAL A 125 19.40 -11.33 3.12
C VAL A 125 20.38 -11.39 4.30
N ARG A 126 20.22 -12.36 5.21
CA ARG A 126 21.05 -12.45 6.44
C ARG A 126 22.42 -13.12 6.24
N ALA A 127 22.69 -13.71 5.08
CA ALA A 127 23.98 -14.38 4.83
C ALA A 127 25.15 -13.41 4.59
N ARG A 128 24.91 -12.13 4.28
CA ARG A 128 25.99 -11.16 3.98
C ARG A 128 26.25 -10.10 5.06
N THR A 129 25.50 -10.11 6.15
CA THR A 129 25.62 -9.07 7.20
C THR A 129 25.49 -9.65 8.60
N GLN A 130 26.28 -10.68 8.91
CA GLN A 130 26.54 -11.08 10.29
C GLN A 130 27.82 -10.40 10.79
N SER A 131 27.73 -9.11 11.08
CA SER A 131 28.43 -8.49 12.20
C SER A 131 27.85 -7.10 12.43
N VAL A 132 27.87 -6.66 13.68
CA VAL A 132 27.30 -5.39 14.18
C VAL A 132 25.82 -5.45 14.54
N SER A 133 25.56 -6.16 15.65
CA SER A 133 24.55 -5.75 16.63
C SER A 133 24.73 -4.27 16.98
N ARG A 134 23.72 -3.43 16.71
CA ARG A 134 23.45 -2.18 17.43
C ARG A 134 22.00 -1.73 17.24
N ARG A 135 21.24 -1.93 18.32
CA ARG A 135 20.01 -1.25 18.76
C ARG A 135 19.60 -0.01 17.93
N ALA A 136 18.48 -0.12 17.21
CA ALA A 136 17.75 1.03 16.68
C ALA A 136 16.74 1.51 17.72
N SER A 137 17.08 2.58 18.45
CA SER A 137 16.14 3.34 19.27
C SER A 137 15.58 4.47 18.42
N THR A 138 14.32 4.34 17.97
CA THR A 138 13.55 5.45 17.38
C THR A 138 13.24 6.50 18.45
N PRO A 139 13.66 7.77 18.30
CA PRO A 139 13.20 8.86 19.16
C PRO A 139 11.81 9.33 18.72
N LYS A 140 10.88 9.33 19.68
CA LYS A 140 9.50 9.80 19.58
C LYS A 140 9.47 11.35 19.61
N PRO A 141 8.64 12.03 18.81
CA PRO A 141 8.45 13.49 18.94
C PRO A 141 7.52 13.80 20.13
N PRO A 142 7.81 14.84 20.95
CA PRO A 142 6.88 15.30 21.98
C PRO A 142 5.81 16.23 21.36
N ARG A 143 4.52 15.90 21.55
CA ARG A 143 3.42 16.86 21.40
C ARG A 143 3.39 17.76 22.64
N LEU A 144 3.59 19.05 22.43
CA LEU A 144 3.13 20.10 23.34
C LEU A 144 1.68 20.44 23.00
N LEU A 145 0.82 20.46 24.00
CA LEU A 145 -0.19 21.50 24.21
C LEU A 145 -0.51 21.51 25.72
N PRO A 146 -0.62 22.70 26.30
CA PRO A 146 -1.86 22.99 27.01
C PRO A 146 -2.46 24.33 26.57
N SER A 147 -3.79 24.39 26.63
CA SER A 147 -4.55 25.40 27.38
C SER A 147 -5.70 26.12 26.65
N ILE A 148 -6.86 25.92 27.29
CA ILE A 148 -7.75 26.95 27.84
C ILE A 148 -8.67 27.70 26.87
N SER A 149 -9.93 27.32 27.01
CA SER A 149 -11.16 28.03 26.70
C SER A 149 -11.11 29.52 27.06
N ARG A 150 -11.43 30.39 26.10
CA ARG A 150 -11.86 31.76 26.33
C ARG A 150 -13.39 31.81 26.27
N THR A 151 -14.04 32.05 27.40
CA THR A 151 -15.38 32.63 27.48
C THR A 151 -15.23 34.14 27.76
N PRO A 152 -15.98 35.02 27.08
CA PRO A 152 -16.04 36.43 27.44
C PRO A 152 -17.11 36.62 28.53
N VAL A 153 -16.70 36.99 29.73
CA VAL A 153 -17.61 37.53 30.75
C VAL A 153 -17.69 39.05 30.57
N ALA A 154 -18.93 39.52 30.62
CA ALA A 154 -19.31 40.91 30.46
C ALA A 154 -18.68 41.84 31.50
N ILE A 155 -18.50 43.07 31.03
CA ILE A 155 -18.01 44.26 31.72
C ILE A 155 -18.83 44.54 32.98
N SER A 156 -18.17 44.61 34.13
CA SER A 156 -18.66 45.36 35.30
C SER A 156 -17.65 46.46 35.63
N ARG A 157 -18.12 47.70 35.52
CA ARG A 157 -17.36 48.93 35.80
C ARG A 157 -17.25 49.10 37.31
N GLN A 158 -16.03 49.28 37.82
CA GLN A 158 -15.76 50.06 39.03
C GLN A 158 -14.31 50.61 38.97
N ALA A 159 -14.10 51.76 39.61
CA ALA A 159 -13.18 52.80 39.19
C ALA A 159 -11.88 52.90 40.02
N THR A 160 -10.89 53.61 39.44
CA THR A 160 -9.71 54.33 40.04
C THR A 160 -8.47 53.51 40.48
N PRO A 161 -7.27 54.14 40.71
CA PRO A 161 -6.38 54.76 39.71
C PRO A 161 -4.90 54.34 39.91
N ALA A 162 -3.99 54.97 39.14
CA ALA A 162 -2.52 55.06 39.27
C ALA A 162 -1.67 54.15 38.37
N MET A 163 -0.94 54.84 37.47
CA MET A 163 0.08 54.29 36.57
C MET A 163 1.32 53.87 37.35
N THR A 164 1.74 52.62 37.17
CA THR A 164 3.14 52.20 37.34
C THR A 164 3.64 51.65 36.00
N PRO A 165 4.85 52.01 35.55
CA PRO A 165 5.38 51.48 34.30
C PRO A 165 5.60 49.96 34.43
N PRO A 166 5.32 49.17 33.38
CA PRO A 166 5.50 47.73 33.43
C PRO A 166 7.01 47.45 33.52
N GLN A 167 7.46 47.04 34.71
CA GLN A 167 8.76 46.42 34.89
C GLN A 167 8.72 45.11 34.11
N VAL A 168 9.25 45.13 32.88
CA VAL A 168 9.49 43.91 32.11
C VAL A 168 10.53 43.12 32.88
N ASP A 169 10.10 42.02 33.46
CA ASP A 169 10.95 41.16 34.27
C ASP A 169 12.04 40.54 33.39
N VAL A 170 13.22 41.15 33.43
CA VAL A 170 14.42 40.74 32.67
C VAL A 170 14.79 39.29 32.95
N THR A 171 14.38 38.73 34.10
CA THR A 171 14.63 37.33 34.45
C THR A 171 13.74 36.36 33.66
N ILE A 172 12.51 36.77 33.33
CA ILE A 172 11.61 36.00 32.46
C ILE A 172 12.13 36.02 31.03
N PHE A 173 12.60 37.17 30.54
CA PHE A 173 13.20 37.25 29.21
C PHE A 173 14.47 36.39 29.10
N LYS A 174 15.34 36.44 30.12
CA LYS A 174 16.57 35.65 30.16
C LYS A 174 16.29 34.15 30.14
N SER A 175 15.36 33.67 30.97
CA SER A 175 15.01 32.24 31.01
C SER A 175 14.33 31.77 29.71
N TRP A 176 13.50 32.62 29.10
CA TRP A 176 12.94 32.35 27.78
C TRP A 176 14.02 32.26 26.70
N ALA A 177 14.96 33.22 26.67
CA ALA A 177 16.04 33.24 25.69
C ALA A 177 16.95 32.01 25.84
N GLU A 178 17.37 31.67 27.06
CA GLU A 178 18.17 30.47 27.33
C GLU A 178 17.43 29.19 26.90
N THR A 179 16.13 29.11 27.14
CA THR A 179 15.31 27.97 26.70
C THR A 179 15.22 27.90 25.17
N ALA A 180 15.00 29.04 24.50
CA ALA A 180 14.93 29.12 23.04
C ALA A 180 16.27 28.75 22.38
N PHE A 181 17.39 29.24 22.91
CA PHE A 181 18.73 28.89 22.41
C PHE A 181 19.05 27.41 22.59
N ASN A 182 18.69 26.82 23.74
CA ASN A 182 18.91 25.40 23.98
C ASN A 182 18.04 24.53 23.08
N ALA A 183 16.79 24.93 22.83
CA ALA A 183 15.92 24.25 21.88
C ALA A 183 16.48 24.33 20.45
N GLN A 184 16.93 25.51 20.01
CA GLN A 184 17.48 25.70 18.68
C GLN A 184 18.79 24.93 18.48
N LYS A 185 19.64 24.85 19.51
CA LYS A 185 20.85 24.01 19.50
C LYS A 185 20.51 22.53 19.36
N GLN A 186 19.50 22.05 20.10
CA GLN A 186 19.04 20.66 19.98
C GLN A 186 18.49 20.36 18.58
N ASP A 187 17.81 21.30 17.94
CA ASP A 187 17.31 21.14 16.58
C ASP A 187 18.46 21.12 15.55
N ILE A 188 19.48 21.95 15.72
CA ILE A 188 20.70 21.91 14.89
C ILE A 188 21.40 20.55 15.02
N ASP A 189 21.54 20.01 16.24
CA ASP A 189 22.15 18.70 16.46
C ASP A 189 21.35 17.56 15.81
N ARG A 190 20.02 17.67 15.80
CA ARG A 190 19.13 16.72 15.11
C ARG A 190 19.23 16.81 13.59
N LEU A 191 19.32 18.03 13.07
CA LEU A 191 19.52 18.26 11.63
C LEU A 191 20.88 17.74 11.19
N SER A 192 21.95 18.03 11.94
CA SER A 192 23.29 17.49 11.68
C SER A 192 23.26 15.96 11.63
N GLY A 193 22.67 15.30 12.63
CA GLY A 193 22.56 13.85 12.64
C GLY A 193 21.67 13.26 11.52
N SER A 194 20.77 14.05 10.93
CA SER A 194 19.97 13.65 9.77
C SER A 194 20.77 13.80 8.48
N VAL A 195 21.54 14.89 8.35
CA VAL A 195 22.46 15.11 7.23
C VAL A 195 23.53 14.01 7.19
N ASP A 196 24.13 13.65 8.33
CA ASP A 196 25.12 12.56 8.41
C ASP A 196 24.55 11.19 7.98
N ARG A 197 23.24 10.99 8.15
CA ARG A 197 22.56 9.77 7.67
C ARG A 197 22.39 9.80 6.17
N ILE A 198 21.91 10.93 5.64
CA ILE A 198 21.75 11.13 4.20
C ILE A 198 23.09 10.98 3.49
N GLU A 199 24.17 11.54 4.04
CA GLU A 199 25.51 11.42 3.47
C GLU A 199 25.97 9.95 3.41
N ARG A 200 25.73 9.18 4.47
CA ARG A 200 26.01 7.73 4.48
C ARG A 200 25.17 6.97 3.46
N ASP A 201 23.88 7.29 3.35
CA ASP A 201 22.99 6.63 2.39
C ASP A 201 23.38 6.98 0.94
N MET A 202 23.78 8.22 0.67
CA MET A 202 24.31 8.64 -0.63
C MET A 202 25.63 7.95 -0.96
N GLN A 203 26.50 7.70 0.03
CA GLN A 203 27.72 6.94 -0.19
C GLN A 203 27.42 5.48 -0.51
N ILE A 204 26.46 4.85 0.17
CA ILE A 204 26.01 3.48 -0.14
C ILE A 204 25.44 3.42 -1.56
N LEU A 205 24.59 4.39 -1.93
CA LEU A 205 24.02 4.48 -3.27
C LEU A 205 25.11 4.64 -4.35
N ARG A 206 26.12 5.47 -4.10
CA ARG A 206 27.27 5.64 -5.00
C ARG A 206 27.99 4.31 -5.22
N ASN A 207 28.33 3.61 -4.13
CA ASN A 207 29.00 2.32 -4.20
C ASN A 207 28.16 1.29 -4.98
N PHE A 208 26.84 1.27 -4.77
CA PHE A 208 25.93 0.40 -5.50
C PHE A 208 25.88 0.70 -7.01
N MET A 209 25.83 1.99 -7.39
CA MET A 209 25.87 2.38 -8.79
C MET A 209 27.21 2.03 -9.46
N GLU A 210 28.32 2.15 -8.73
CA GLU A 210 29.64 1.70 -9.20
C GLU A 210 29.68 0.18 -9.39
N GLU A 211 29.18 -0.60 -8.42
CA GLU A 211 29.08 -2.06 -8.51
C GLU A 211 28.23 -2.48 -9.73
N THR A 212 27.04 -1.89 -9.88
CA THR A 212 26.14 -2.15 -11.02
C THR A 212 26.82 -1.86 -12.36
N ARG A 213 27.57 -0.76 -12.45
CA ARG A 213 28.31 -0.41 -13.68
C ARG A 213 29.41 -1.42 -13.97
N THR A 214 30.16 -1.84 -12.95
CA THR A 214 31.21 -2.86 -13.13
C THR A 214 30.65 -4.23 -13.52
N GLU A 215 29.49 -4.62 -12.99
CA GLU A 215 28.81 -5.86 -13.39
C GLU A 215 28.32 -5.79 -14.85
N LEU A 216 27.77 -4.65 -15.27
CA LEU A 216 27.36 -4.44 -16.66
C LEU A 216 28.55 -4.49 -17.63
N ASP A 217 29.66 -3.83 -17.30
CA ASP A 217 30.87 -3.87 -18.13
C ASP A 217 31.46 -5.29 -18.19
N SER A 218 31.45 -6.03 -17.07
CA SER A 218 31.91 -7.43 -17.02
C SER A 218 31.01 -8.36 -17.85
N ASN A 219 29.69 -8.17 -17.80
CA ASN A 219 28.74 -8.96 -18.60
C ASN A 219 28.88 -8.68 -20.09
N ARG A 220 29.12 -7.42 -20.51
CA ARG A 220 29.39 -7.10 -21.92
C ARG A 220 30.66 -7.79 -22.41
N HIS A 221 31.72 -7.78 -21.60
CA HIS A 221 32.97 -8.46 -21.97
C HIS A 221 32.81 -9.98 -22.10
N LEU A 222 32.03 -10.62 -21.21
CA LEU A 222 31.74 -12.05 -21.30
C LEU A 222 30.86 -12.39 -22.50
N GLN A 223 29.91 -11.52 -22.83
CA GLN A 223 29.03 -11.70 -23.99
C GLN A 223 29.80 -11.56 -25.31
N ASP A 224 30.66 -10.54 -25.42
CA ASP A 224 31.50 -10.32 -26.61
C ASP A 224 32.44 -11.51 -26.85
N ASN A 225 33.14 -11.98 -25.80
CA ASN A 225 34.01 -13.16 -25.89
C ASN A 225 33.25 -14.43 -26.30
N LYS A 226 32.06 -14.66 -25.74
CA LYS A 226 31.24 -15.84 -26.05
C LYS A 226 30.69 -15.80 -27.47
N THR A 227 30.33 -14.61 -27.96
CA THR A 227 29.90 -14.46 -29.36
C THR A 227 31.06 -14.63 -30.33
N GLU A 228 32.27 -14.17 -29.98
CA GLU A 228 33.45 -14.33 -30.81
C GLU A 228 33.90 -15.79 -30.90
N GLU A 229 33.95 -16.53 -29.78
CA GLU A 229 34.24 -17.97 -29.76
C GLU A 229 33.17 -18.78 -30.50
N GLY A 230 31.89 -18.47 -30.28
CA GLY A 230 30.79 -19.13 -30.98
C GLY A 230 30.82 -18.91 -32.49
N LEU A 231 31.09 -17.67 -32.93
CA LEU A 231 31.23 -17.34 -34.36
C LEU A 231 32.47 -17.98 -34.97
N ALA A 232 33.59 -18.04 -34.24
CA ALA A 232 34.80 -18.72 -34.70
C ALA A 232 34.55 -20.22 -34.89
N ASN A 233 33.82 -20.87 -33.97
CA ASN A 233 33.50 -22.29 -34.07
C ASN A 233 32.55 -22.59 -35.24
N VAL A 234 31.47 -21.81 -35.40
CA VAL A 234 30.55 -21.95 -36.55
C VAL A 234 31.26 -21.72 -37.87
N ARG A 235 32.21 -20.76 -37.93
CA ARG A 235 33.02 -20.52 -39.12
C ARG A 235 33.92 -21.71 -39.46
N GLY A 236 34.55 -22.32 -38.45
CA GLY A 236 35.35 -23.53 -38.62
C GLY A 236 34.53 -24.75 -39.08
N GLU A 237 33.33 -24.93 -38.54
CA GLU A 237 32.39 -25.97 -38.99
C GLU A 237 31.94 -25.76 -40.43
N LEU A 238 31.65 -24.50 -40.82
CA LEU A 238 31.28 -24.15 -42.18
C LEU A 238 32.41 -24.41 -43.18
N ASP A 239 33.66 -24.07 -42.81
CA ASP A 239 34.83 -24.34 -43.66
C ASP A 239 35.09 -25.85 -43.81
N THR A 240 34.87 -26.61 -42.73
CA THR A 240 34.97 -28.09 -42.74
C THR A 240 33.89 -28.70 -43.64
N LEU A 241 32.63 -28.26 -43.52
CA LEU A 241 31.52 -28.68 -44.37
C LEU A 241 31.78 -28.31 -45.83
N ARG A 242 32.31 -27.12 -46.09
CA ARG A 242 32.65 -26.67 -47.44
C ARG A 242 33.77 -27.51 -48.05
N GLN A 243 34.75 -27.93 -47.26
CA GLN A 243 35.76 -28.89 -47.70
C GLN A 243 35.16 -30.26 -47.98
N GLN A 244 34.26 -30.78 -47.14
CA GLN A 244 33.61 -32.07 -47.35
C GLN A 244 32.76 -32.08 -48.63
N VAL A 245 31.98 -31.02 -48.87
CA VAL A 245 31.13 -30.88 -50.07
C VAL A 245 31.97 -30.75 -51.35
N ASN A 246 33.09 -30.03 -51.29
CA ASN A 246 33.98 -29.89 -52.44
C ASN A 246 34.86 -31.14 -52.68
N ALA A 247 35.16 -31.92 -51.65
CA ALA A 247 35.95 -33.14 -51.74
C ALA A 247 35.14 -34.35 -52.23
N GLU A 248 33.82 -34.37 -52.01
CA GLU A 248 32.96 -35.47 -52.43
C GLU A 248 31.75 -34.96 -53.24
N PRO A 249 31.92 -34.63 -54.54
CA PRO A 249 30.79 -34.34 -55.41
C PRO A 249 30.08 -35.67 -55.76
N ARG A 250 29.32 -36.22 -54.81
CA ARG A 250 28.43 -37.35 -55.08
C ARG A 250 27.16 -36.86 -55.79
N PRO A 251 26.76 -37.47 -56.91
CA PRO A 251 25.42 -37.28 -57.43
C PRO A 251 24.43 -37.82 -56.39
N VAL A 252 23.57 -36.95 -55.85
CA VAL A 252 22.55 -37.32 -54.88
C VAL A 252 21.64 -38.39 -55.51
N SER A 253 21.69 -39.61 -54.97
CA SER A 253 20.84 -40.72 -55.40
C SER A 253 19.37 -40.39 -55.09
N MET A 254 18.50 -40.48 -56.09
CA MET A 254 17.06 -40.17 -56.00
C MET A 254 16.32 -40.94 -54.89
N GLU A 255 16.83 -42.09 -54.45
CA GLU A 255 16.20 -42.88 -53.36
C GLU A 255 16.28 -42.20 -51.99
N SER A 256 17.28 -41.33 -51.75
CA SER A 256 17.35 -40.57 -50.50
C SER A 256 16.36 -39.41 -50.44
N PHE A 257 15.87 -38.96 -51.60
CA PHE A 257 14.90 -37.86 -51.72
C PHE A 257 13.47 -38.32 -51.41
N GLU A 258 13.12 -39.54 -51.83
CA GLU A 258 11.83 -40.18 -51.54
C GLU A 258 11.63 -40.43 -50.03
N LEU A 259 12.67 -40.87 -49.33
CA LEU A 259 12.62 -41.08 -47.87
C LEU A 259 12.56 -39.76 -47.10
N SER A 260 13.29 -38.73 -47.56
CA SER A 260 13.25 -37.40 -46.95
C SER A 260 11.89 -36.73 -47.15
N ASN A 261 11.26 -36.90 -48.32
CA ASN A 261 9.91 -36.41 -48.59
C ASN A 261 8.86 -37.09 -47.70
N ARG A 262 8.97 -38.41 -47.46
CA ARG A 262 8.08 -39.10 -46.50
C ARG A 262 8.24 -38.59 -45.07
N SER A 263 9.46 -38.30 -44.63
CA SER A 263 9.69 -37.67 -43.31
C SER A 263 9.14 -36.25 -43.24
N LEU A 264 9.26 -35.46 -44.31
CA LEU A 264 8.69 -34.12 -44.38
C LEU A 264 7.16 -34.14 -44.40
N ASP A 265 6.53 -35.11 -45.06
CA ASP A 265 5.07 -35.29 -45.05
C ASP A 265 4.56 -35.67 -43.65
N ILE A 266 5.28 -36.52 -42.92
CA ILE A 266 4.96 -36.85 -41.52
C ILE A 266 5.07 -35.61 -40.63
N ILE A 267 6.16 -34.84 -40.77
CA ILE A 267 6.36 -33.59 -40.02
C ILE A 267 5.25 -32.57 -40.36
N ALA A 268 4.85 -32.48 -41.63
CA ALA A 268 3.77 -31.60 -42.05
C ALA A 268 2.42 -32.01 -41.44
N GLN A 269 2.13 -33.31 -41.37
CA GLN A 269 0.93 -33.82 -40.69
C GLN A 269 0.95 -33.54 -39.19
N ASP A 270 2.09 -33.72 -38.53
CA ASP A 270 2.24 -33.45 -37.10
C ASP A 270 2.09 -31.96 -36.80
N VAL A 271 2.67 -31.08 -37.62
CA VAL A 271 2.51 -29.62 -37.48
C VAL A 271 1.04 -29.22 -37.67
N GLN A 272 0.32 -29.80 -38.63
CA GLN A 272 -1.12 -29.57 -38.81
C GLN A 272 -1.95 -30.10 -37.63
N LEU A 273 -1.56 -31.23 -37.03
CA LEU A 273 -2.21 -31.76 -35.83
C LEU A 273 -1.99 -30.84 -34.63
N VAL A 274 -0.76 -30.36 -34.43
CA VAL A 274 -0.42 -29.40 -33.38
C VAL A 274 -1.18 -28.10 -33.56
N SER A 275 -1.27 -27.57 -34.78
CA SER A 275 -2.05 -26.35 -35.07
C SER A 275 -3.52 -26.52 -34.65
N ARG A 276 -4.16 -27.64 -35.01
CA ARG A 276 -5.55 -27.92 -34.57
C ARG A 276 -5.67 -28.02 -33.05
N LYS A 277 -4.68 -28.60 -32.37
CA LYS A 277 -4.69 -28.68 -30.90
C LYS A 277 -4.49 -27.33 -30.24
N VAL A 278 -3.70 -26.43 -30.84
CA VAL A 278 -3.58 -25.03 -30.38
C VAL A 278 -4.93 -24.31 -30.51
N ASP A 279 -5.63 -24.49 -31.63
CA ASP A 279 -6.97 -23.91 -31.82
C ASP A 279 -7.99 -24.42 -30.77
N GLU A 280 -7.96 -25.71 -30.45
CA GLU A 280 -8.79 -26.30 -29.37
C GLU A 280 -8.47 -25.68 -27.99
N VAL A 281 -7.19 -25.45 -27.70
CA VAL A 281 -6.75 -24.84 -26.43
C VAL A 281 -7.18 -23.37 -26.35
N ASP A 282 -7.08 -22.62 -27.45
CA ASP A 282 -7.54 -21.24 -27.50
C ASP A 282 -9.06 -21.13 -27.33
N GLU A 283 -9.82 -22.08 -27.89
CA GLU A 283 -11.27 -22.16 -27.66
C GLU A 283 -11.60 -22.47 -26.19
N LEU A 284 -10.92 -23.44 -25.57
CA LEU A 284 -11.08 -23.73 -24.14
C LEU A 284 -10.74 -22.52 -23.27
N LYS A 285 -9.70 -21.77 -23.62
CA LYS A 285 -9.31 -20.53 -22.92
C LYS A 285 -10.39 -19.45 -23.03
N ARG A 286 -11.03 -19.31 -24.20
CA ARG A 286 -12.19 -18.40 -24.39
C ARG A 286 -13.37 -18.80 -23.51
N GLU A 287 -13.73 -20.08 -23.48
CA GLU A 287 -14.83 -20.57 -22.65
C GLU A 287 -14.53 -20.44 -21.15
N PHE A 288 -13.29 -20.69 -20.72
CA PHE A 288 -12.88 -20.47 -19.33
C PHE A 288 -13.02 -18.99 -18.92
N LEU A 289 -12.55 -18.06 -19.76
CA LEU A 289 -12.70 -16.62 -19.53
C LEU A 289 -14.18 -16.20 -19.45
N LYS A 290 -15.02 -16.75 -20.33
CA LYS A 290 -16.46 -16.53 -20.32
C LYS A 290 -17.11 -17.04 -19.03
N HIS A 291 -16.73 -18.22 -18.56
CA HIS A 291 -17.18 -18.75 -17.27
C HIS A 291 -16.70 -17.89 -16.09
N ALA A 292 -15.45 -17.42 -16.10
CA ALA A 292 -14.93 -16.52 -15.06
C ALA A 292 -15.69 -15.19 -15.01
N LEU A 293 -16.03 -14.60 -16.17
CA LEU A 293 -16.83 -13.38 -16.28
C LEU A 293 -18.29 -13.59 -15.86
N LEU A 294 -18.90 -14.73 -16.21
CA LEU A 294 -20.24 -15.07 -15.71
C LEU A 294 -20.24 -15.29 -14.19
N HIS A 295 -19.20 -15.91 -13.65
CA HIS A 295 -19.06 -16.15 -12.21
C HIS A 295 -18.83 -14.84 -11.43
N SER A 296 -18.06 -13.89 -11.96
CA SER A 296 -17.93 -12.55 -11.35
C SER A 296 -19.23 -11.77 -11.44
N ARG A 297 -19.93 -11.81 -12.57
CA ARG A 297 -21.23 -11.12 -12.76
C ARG A 297 -22.34 -11.69 -11.88
N THR A 298 -22.38 -13.01 -11.65
CA THR A 298 -23.34 -13.63 -10.71
C THR A 298 -23.04 -13.28 -9.26
N ARG A 299 -21.76 -13.23 -8.85
CA ARG A 299 -21.36 -12.74 -7.52
C ARG A 299 -21.76 -11.28 -7.31
N HIS A 300 -21.53 -10.41 -8.28
CA HIS A 300 -22.01 -9.02 -8.22
C HIS A 300 -23.54 -8.98 -8.13
N ARG A 301 -24.29 -9.70 -8.97
CA ARG A 301 -25.75 -9.67 -8.92
C ARG A 301 -26.32 -10.14 -7.57
N ALA A 302 -25.72 -11.15 -6.94
CA ALA A 302 -26.11 -11.64 -5.62
C ALA A 302 -25.85 -10.64 -4.48
N LEU A 303 -24.81 -9.81 -4.60
CA LEU A 303 -24.51 -8.72 -3.68
C LEU A 303 -25.54 -7.58 -3.80
N TRP A 304 -25.99 -7.26 -5.01
CA TRP A 304 -26.97 -6.18 -5.25
C TRP A 304 -28.42 -6.57 -4.89
N THR A 305 -28.80 -7.85 -4.97
CA THR A 305 -30.15 -8.29 -4.57
C THR A 305 -30.34 -8.45 -3.06
N LYS A 306 -29.25 -8.44 -2.26
CA LYS A 306 -29.31 -8.56 -0.79
C LYS A 306 -29.28 -7.23 -0.02
N GLN A 307 -29.24 -6.07 -0.70
CA GLN A 307 -29.32 -4.76 -0.03
C GLN A 307 -30.26 -3.73 -0.72
N PRO A 308 -31.58 -3.96 -0.87
CA PRO A 308 -32.49 -2.86 -1.16
C PRO A 308 -32.83 -2.03 0.09
N THR A 309 -32.70 -2.60 1.30
CA THR A 309 -33.09 -1.92 2.55
C THR A 309 -32.04 -0.94 3.06
N PHE A 310 -30.75 -1.20 2.82
CA PHE A 310 -29.67 -0.35 3.32
C PHE A 310 -29.58 0.98 2.57
N LEU A 311 -29.71 0.96 1.23
CA LEU A 311 -29.72 2.17 0.41
C LEU A 311 -30.95 3.06 0.67
N LEU A 312 -32.13 2.47 0.87
CA LEU A 312 -33.33 3.21 1.24
C LEU A 312 -33.23 3.83 2.64
N HIS A 313 -32.63 3.13 3.60
CA HIS A 313 -32.39 3.67 4.94
C HIS A 313 -31.34 4.78 4.93
N PHE A 314 -30.27 4.63 4.13
CA PHE A 314 -29.22 5.64 4.00
C PHE A 314 -29.74 6.92 3.33
N LEU A 315 -30.52 6.80 2.24
CA LEU A 315 -31.19 7.95 1.60
C LEU A 315 -32.19 8.64 2.55
N ARG A 316 -32.92 7.88 3.37
CA ARG A 316 -33.85 8.45 4.37
C ARG A 316 -33.13 9.21 5.48
N VAL A 317 -31.99 8.70 5.95
CA VAL A 317 -31.14 9.35 6.97
C VAL A 317 -30.47 10.61 6.42
N VAL A 318 -30.01 10.58 5.16
CA VAL A 318 -29.42 11.75 4.50
C VAL A 318 -30.47 12.84 4.24
N LEU A 319 -31.68 12.47 3.79
CA LEU A 319 -32.79 13.41 3.60
C LEU A 319 -33.35 13.98 4.91
N GLN A 320 -33.31 13.24 6.02
CA GLN A 320 -33.69 13.76 7.33
C GLN A 320 -32.65 14.74 7.91
N LYS A 321 -31.35 14.54 7.62
CA LYS A 321 -30.28 15.45 8.07
C LYS A 321 -30.17 16.74 7.23
N ALA A 322 -30.68 16.76 6.01
CA ALA A 322 -30.69 17.97 5.17
C ALA A 322 -31.85 18.95 5.50
N ARG A 323 -32.80 18.55 6.35
CA ARG A 323 -34.03 19.33 6.61
C ARG A 323 -33.92 20.58 7.51
N PRO A 324 -32.87 20.84 8.30
CA PRO A 324 -32.83 22.09 9.09
C PRO A 324 -32.14 23.28 8.41
N ILE A 325 -31.69 23.18 7.15
CA ILE A 325 -30.93 24.28 6.49
C ILE A 325 -31.80 25.20 5.61
N LEU A 326 -33.09 24.90 5.41
CA LEU A 326 -33.97 25.67 4.51
C LEU A 326 -35.18 26.34 5.18
N LEU A 327 -35.13 26.65 6.47
CA LEU A 327 -36.13 27.51 7.12
C LEU A 327 -35.46 28.47 8.10
N GLY A 328 -34.88 29.54 7.56
CA GLY A 328 -34.26 30.61 8.33
C GLY A 328 -34.06 31.89 7.51
N SER A 329 -35.15 32.65 7.35
CA SER A 329 -35.20 34.10 7.16
C SER A 329 -34.25 34.77 6.15
N HIS A 330 -34.78 35.25 5.02
CA HIS A 330 -34.75 36.68 4.67
C HIS A 330 -35.69 37.01 3.49
N ARG A 331 -36.54 38.03 3.68
CA ARG A 331 -37.28 38.76 2.62
C ARG A 331 -36.30 39.32 1.59
N PRO A 332 -36.74 39.48 0.32
CA PRO A 332 -37.04 40.83 -0.13
C PRO A 332 -38.32 40.96 -0.98
N THR A 333 -38.64 42.22 -1.17
CA THR A 333 -39.74 42.90 -1.84
C THR A 333 -40.15 42.42 -3.23
N SER A 334 -41.47 42.47 -3.42
CA SER A 334 -42.25 42.46 -4.66
C SER A 334 -41.67 43.31 -5.80
N GLU A 335 -41.57 42.71 -6.98
CA GLU A 335 -41.99 43.37 -8.23
C GLU A 335 -42.50 42.33 -9.24
N ARG A 336 -43.62 42.68 -9.88
CA ARG A 336 -44.46 41.86 -10.76
C ARG A 336 -43.91 41.84 -12.20
N LEU A 337 -44.51 40.94 -12.99
CA LEU A 337 -44.51 40.78 -14.47
C LEU A 337 -43.50 39.71 -14.94
N GLY A 338 -43.84 38.70 -15.74
CA GLY A 338 -45.10 38.31 -16.37
C GLY A 338 -44.96 36.87 -16.87
N LEU A 339 -46.12 36.27 -17.17
CA LEU A 339 -46.30 34.90 -17.69
C LEU A 339 -45.68 34.74 -19.09
N ASP A 340 -45.12 33.56 -19.40
CA ASP A 340 -45.62 32.64 -20.45
C ASP A 340 -44.60 31.58 -20.90
N ALA A 341 -45.16 30.43 -21.32
CA ALA A 341 -44.61 29.29 -22.08
C ALA A 341 -43.58 28.38 -21.36
N SER A 342 -43.84 27.13 -20.94
CA SER A 342 -44.43 25.91 -21.55
C SER A 342 -43.67 25.32 -22.75
N GLU A 343 -43.25 24.05 -22.59
CA GLU A 343 -42.78 23.09 -23.62
C GLU A 343 -41.40 23.40 -24.23
N THR A 344 -40.35 22.58 -24.12
CA THR A 344 -40.08 21.35 -24.89
C THR A 344 -38.59 21.02 -24.53
N MET A 345 -38.12 19.84 -24.15
CA MET A 345 -37.70 18.74 -25.03
C MET A 345 -37.09 17.63 -24.14
N MET A 346 -37.76 16.50 -24.05
CA MET A 346 -37.11 15.20 -23.93
C MET A 346 -37.14 14.58 -25.33
N SER A 347 -36.01 14.55 -26.04
CA SER A 347 -35.73 13.55 -27.08
C SER A 347 -34.32 13.75 -27.64
N SER A 348 -33.41 12.81 -27.35
CA SER A 348 -32.43 12.33 -28.33
C SER A 348 -31.71 11.12 -27.74
N MET A 349 -32.26 9.94 -28.04
CA MET A 349 -31.53 8.68 -28.02
C MET A 349 -31.27 8.29 -29.47
N ARG A 350 -30.03 7.86 -29.73
CA ARG A 350 -29.59 6.97 -30.83
C ARG A 350 -29.59 7.58 -32.24
N THR A 351 -28.41 7.66 -32.85
CA THR A 351 -27.87 6.67 -33.80
C THR A 351 -26.53 7.19 -34.33
N ASN A 352 -25.51 6.34 -34.40
CA ASN A 352 -24.67 6.24 -35.60
C ASN A 352 -23.82 4.97 -35.50
N SER A 353 -24.08 4.07 -36.45
CA SER A 353 -23.30 2.89 -36.77
C SER A 353 -22.92 2.98 -38.25
N ALA A 354 -21.70 2.54 -38.55
CA ALA A 354 -21.22 2.02 -39.83
C ALA A 354 -20.95 2.97 -41.02
N HIS A 355 -19.69 2.89 -41.47
CA HIS A 355 -19.07 3.03 -42.81
C HIS A 355 -17.75 3.84 -42.65
N MET A 356 -16.57 3.42 -43.08
CA MET A 356 -16.22 2.76 -44.35
C MET A 356 -15.02 1.82 -44.21
N VAL A 357 -15.04 0.81 -45.09
CA VAL A 357 -13.91 0.01 -45.59
C VAL A 357 -13.55 0.55 -46.99
N ASN A 358 -12.29 0.36 -47.40
CA ASN A 358 -11.62 0.63 -48.69
C ASN A 358 -10.88 1.98 -48.80
N TYR A 359 -9.55 1.95 -48.64
CA TYR A 359 -8.57 1.85 -49.73
C TYR A 359 -7.26 1.25 -49.23
#